data_AF-A0A524H7K4-F1
#
_entry.id   AF-A0A524H7K4-F1
#
_cell.length_a   1.000
_cell.length_b   1.000
_cell.length_c   1.000
_cell.angle_alpha   90.00
_cell.angle_beta   90.00
_cell.angle_gamma   90.00
#
_symmetry.space_group_name_H-M   'P 1'
#
loop_
_entity.id
_entity.type
_entity.pdbx_description
1 polymer ?
#
loop_
_entity_poly.entity_id
_entity_poly.type
_entity_poly.pdbx_seq_one_letter_code
_entity_poly.pdbx_strand_id
1 'polypeptide(L)'
;MTEPAVAAATLQQPGLWILLSPKWRTAMARVRQERSGAGMRVLLLLLVGFGFWTAVFGVSYRVLRYFQGVPEIGTLVATKLMAVLLLAFLGVLLLSNVITALSTFFLASDLDIMVSAPVDWLRIYIVKLAETTVHSSWMVALVAVPIFTAYGMVFDGGFLYPLIVVAALIPFLVMPAVLGTLLTLVLVNIFPARKTRDLLTLVAVGAVGGVVLLLRLIRPEQLARPEGFRNLLDYFSMLQGPTSPFLPSEWAADMVMNWLLRIGDPLPILLLWTTAGVLGVVGAGLHQRLYLVGYSKAQEGKDSFVRGGLWERLLLPLLRTAGPARREFILKDLRLFFRDTTQWSQLILLAVLLAVYVFNIQTLQLFSGEQVPIFFVTLVVFLNQGLAGFVLAAIAARFIFPAISLEGRELWLLKSSPLDLRAMFWSK
;
A
#
# COMPACT_ATOMS: atom_id res chain seq x y z
N MET A 1 -1.45 -63.92 4.12
CA MET A 1 -1.99 -62.70 4.77
C MET A 1 -1.41 -61.51 4.02
N THR A 2 -2.12 -61.05 3.02
CA THR A 2 -1.71 -59.99 2.09
C THR A 2 -2.42 -58.70 2.47
N GLU A 3 -1.64 -57.69 2.85
CA GLU A 3 -2.12 -56.32 3.03
C GLU A 3 -2.76 -55.79 1.74
N PRO A 4 -3.96 -55.18 1.78
CA PRO A 4 -4.43 -54.41 0.65
C PRO A 4 -3.68 -53.08 0.66
N ALA A 5 -2.80 -52.89 -0.33
CA ALA A 5 -2.27 -51.60 -0.70
C ALA A 5 -3.46 -50.65 -0.96
N VAL A 6 -3.70 -49.73 -0.03
CA VAL A 6 -4.60 -48.60 -0.24
C VAL A 6 -3.93 -47.75 -1.31
N ALA A 7 -4.32 -47.99 -2.57
CA ALA A 7 -4.04 -47.10 -3.66
C ALA A 7 -4.56 -45.72 -3.25
N ALA A 8 -3.65 -44.82 -2.89
CA ALA A 8 -3.93 -43.41 -2.78
C ALA A 8 -4.45 -42.98 -4.14
N ALA A 9 -5.78 -42.99 -4.31
CA ALA A 9 -6.42 -42.43 -5.47
C ALA A 9 -5.88 -41.00 -5.58
N THR A 10 -5.05 -40.77 -6.59
CA THR A 10 -4.56 -39.45 -6.96
C THR A 10 -5.79 -38.67 -7.42
N LEU A 11 -6.51 -38.10 -6.44
CA LEU A 11 -7.66 -37.26 -6.68
C LEU A 11 -7.26 -36.25 -7.73
N GLN A 12 -7.90 -36.32 -8.91
CA GLN A 12 -7.63 -35.40 -10.00
C GLN A 12 -7.85 -34.00 -9.48
N GLN A 13 -6.75 -33.26 -9.34
CA GLN A 13 -6.83 -31.93 -8.77
C GLN A 13 -7.62 -31.01 -9.71
N PRO A 14 -8.62 -30.27 -9.20
CA PRO A 14 -9.48 -29.43 -10.02
C PRO A 14 -8.65 -28.34 -10.70
N GLY A 15 -8.83 -28.17 -12.02
CA GLY A 15 -8.11 -27.14 -12.77
C GLY A 15 -8.31 -25.73 -12.19
N LEU A 16 -7.33 -24.84 -12.36
CA LEU A 16 -7.38 -23.46 -11.85
C LEU A 16 -8.67 -22.72 -12.27
N TRP A 17 -9.15 -23.02 -13.48
CA TRP A 17 -10.41 -22.47 -14.01
C TRP A 17 -11.64 -22.84 -13.18
N ILE A 18 -11.69 -24.04 -12.60
CA ILE A 18 -12.82 -24.50 -11.79
C ILE A 18 -12.94 -23.66 -10.52
N LEU A 19 -11.80 -23.30 -9.92
CA LEU A 19 -11.73 -22.46 -8.71
C LEU A 19 -12.14 -21.01 -8.99
N LEU A 20 -11.85 -20.48 -10.18
CA LEU A 20 -12.23 -19.12 -10.58
C LEU A 20 -13.68 -19.03 -11.13
N SER A 21 -14.21 -20.14 -11.62
CA SER A 21 -15.52 -20.21 -12.29
C SER A 21 -16.70 -19.65 -11.47
N PRO A 22 -16.81 -19.82 -10.13
CA PRO A 22 -17.95 -19.32 -9.38
C PRO A 22 -18.00 -17.78 -9.38
N LYS A 23 -16.84 -17.12 -9.26
CA LYS A 23 -16.75 -15.65 -9.29
C LYS A 23 -17.03 -15.11 -10.68
N TRP A 24 -16.51 -15.76 -11.71
CA TRP A 24 -16.80 -15.40 -13.10
C TRP A 24 -18.30 -15.54 -13.42
N ARG A 25 -18.92 -16.63 -12.99
CA ARG A 25 -20.38 -16.84 -13.12
C ARG A 25 -21.17 -15.81 -12.32
N THR A 26 -20.72 -15.43 -11.14
CA THR A 26 -21.36 -14.37 -10.33
C THR A 26 -21.26 -13.01 -11.01
N ALA A 27 -20.10 -12.68 -11.60
CA ALA A 27 -19.91 -11.45 -12.37
C ALA A 27 -20.80 -11.42 -13.62
N MET A 28 -20.84 -12.52 -14.39
CA MET A 28 -21.73 -12.66 -15.55
C MET A 28 -23.21 -12.63 -15.17
N ALA A 29 -23.58 -13.24 -14.04
CA ALA A 29 -24.94 -13.20 -13.54
C ALA A 29 -25.35 -11.76 -13.17
N ARG A 30 -24.49 -11.00 -12.47
CA ARG A 30 -24.74 -9.58 -12.17
C ARG A 30 -24.94 -8.76 -13.43
N VAL A 31 -24.10 -8.94 -14.45
CA VAL A 31 -24.23 -8.25 -15.75
C VAL A 31 -25.55 -8.64 -16.45
N ARG A 32 -25.98 -9.89 -16.35
CA ARG A 32 -27.25 -10.37 -16.94
C ARG A 32 -28.50 -9.96 -16.16
N GLN A 33 -28.38 -9.66 -14.86
CA GLN A 33 -29.51 -9.35 -13.98
C GLN A 33 -29.88 -7.85 -13.95
N GLU A 34 -29.08 -6.97 -14.57
CA GLU A 34 -29.40 -5.55 -14.65
C GLU A 34 -30.58 -5.29 -15.60
N ARG A 35 -31.77 -5.11 -15.01
CA ARG A 35 -33.01 -4.70 -15.70
C ARG A 35 -33.05 -3.19 -16.00
N SER A 36 -33.67 -2.87 -17.14
CA SER A 36 -34.18 -1.57 -17.62
C SER A 36 -33.49 -0.29 -17.10
N GLY A 37 -32.62 0.29 -17.94
CA GLY A 37 -31.83 1.51 -17.65
C GLY A 37 -30.32 1.29 -17.71
N ALA A 38 -29.87 0.03 -17.78
CA ALA A 38 -28.47 -0.39 -17.83
C ALA A 38 -27.74 0.11 -19.09
N GLY A 39 -28.40 0.13 -20.26
CA GLY A 39 -27.78 0.57 -21.51
C GLY A 39 -27.27 2.00 -21.46
N MET A 40 -28.04 2.92 -20.86
CA MET A 40 -27.61 4.32 -20.70
C MET A 40 -26.45 4.45 -19.71
N ARG A 41 -26.46 3.69 -18.61
CA ARG A 41 -25.34 3.68 -17.63
C ARG A 41 -24.07 3.12 -18.23
N VAL A 42 -24.15 2.02 -18.96
CA VAL A 42 -23.01 1.41 -19.67
C VAL A 42 -22.49 2.38 -20.73
N LEU A 43 -23.37 3.00 -21.51
CA LEU A 43 -22.99 4.01 -22.51
C LEU A 43 -22.29 5.21 -21.86
N LEU A 44 -22.83 5.74 -20.75
CA LEU A 44 -22.19 6.83 -20.00
C LEU A 44 -20.83 6.42 -19.44
N LEU A 45 -20.69 5.22 -18.88
CA LEU A 45 -19.41 4.71 -18.37
C LEU A 45 -18.39 4.53 -19.50
N LEU A 46 -18.82 4.03 -20.66
CA LEU A 46 -17.95 3.91 -21.85
C LEU A 46 -17.54 5.28 -22.37
N LEU A 47 -18.45 6.25 -22.41
CA LEU A 47 -18.16 7.60 -22.90
C LEU A 47 -17.20 8.33 -21.95
N VAL A 48 -17.42 8.24 -20.64
CA VAL A 48 -16.50 8.78 -19.62
C VAL A 48 -15.14 8.07 -19.69
N GLY A 49 -15.14 6.74 -19.81
CA GLY A 49 -13.91 5.95 -19.94
C GLY A 49 -13.12 6.31 -21.20
N PHE A 50 -13.80 6.48 -22.34
CA PHE A 50 -13.18 6.90 -23.59
C PHE A 50 -12.68 8.35 -23.53
N GLY A 51 -13.44 9.25 -22.91
CA GLY A 51 -13.01 10.63 -22.66
C GLY A 51 -11.76 10.69 -21.77
N PHE A 52 -11.72 9.91 -20.70
CA PHE A 52 -10.54 9.78 -19.85
C PHE A 52 -9.35 9.20 -20.64
N TRP A 53 -9.56 8.12 -21.40
CA TRP A 53 -8.52 7.47 -22.18
C TRP A 53 -7.91 8.41 -23.23
N THR A 54 -8.75 9.14 -23.97
CA THR A 54 -8.30 10.13 -24.98
C THR A 54 -7.60 11.32 -24.36
N ALA A 55 -8.03 11.80 -23.19
CA ALA A 55 -7.36 12.88 -22.47
C ALA A 55 -5.96 12.46 -22.01
N VAL A 56 -5.83 11.30 -21.35
CA VAL A 56 -4.54 10.77 -20.90
C VAL A 56 -3.61 10.53 -22.10
N PHE A 57 -4.11 9.87 -23.14
CA PHE A 57 -3.35 9.65 -24.38
C PHE A 57 -2.89 10.97 -25.00
N GLY A 58 -3.78 11.96 -25.14
CA GLY A 58 -3.49 13.24 -25.76
C GLY A 58 -2.45 14.06 -25.00
N VAL A 59 -2.53 14.08 -23.67
CA VAL A 59 -1.54 14.72 -22.81
C VAL A 59 -0.19 14.02 -22.94
N SER A 60 -0.14 12.70 -22.78
CA SER A 60 1.11 11.94 -22.91
C SER A 60 1.74 12.09 -24.29
N TYR A 61 0.95 11.96 -25.36
CA TYR A 61 1.44 12.13 -26.73
C TYR A 61 2.02 13.53 -26.97
N ARG A 62 1.34 14.58 -26.49
CA ARG A 62 1.81 15.96 -26.65
C ARG A 62 3.12 16.22 -25.89
N VAL A 63 3.21 15.72 -24.65
CA VAL A 63 4.41 15.85 -23.81
C VAL A 63 5.58 15.11 -24.45
N LEU A 64 5.38 13.86 -24.87
CA LEU A 64 6.44 13.07 -25.51
C LEU A 64 6.91 13.67 -26.82
N ARG A 65 5.98 14.13 -27.68
CA ARG A 65 6.33 14.75 -28.97
C ARG A 65 7.08 16.06 -28.79
N TYR A 66 6.77 16.83 -27.74
CA TYR A 66 7.53 18.03 -27.38
C TYR A 66 8.98 17.69 -27.02
N PHE A 67 9.19 16.67 -26.18
CA PHE A 67 10.53 16.26 -25.78
C PHE A 67 11.33 15.63 -26.91
N GLN A 68 10.71 14.86 -27.79
CA GLN A 68 11.37 14.28 -28.97
C GLN A 68 11.90 15.36 -29.93
N GLY A 69 11.30 16.55 -29.95
CA GLY A 69 11.75 17.68 -30.76
C GLY A 69 13.07 18.32 -30.29
N VAL A 70 13.59 17.95 -29.11
CA VAL A 70 14.84 18.45 -28.55
C VAL A 70 15.96 17.41 -28.80
N PRO A 71 16.97 17.71 -29.65
CA PRO A 71 18.08 16.81 -29.94
C PRO A 71 18.84 16.40 -28.66
N GLU A 72 19.28 15.14 -28.59
CA GLU A 72 20.06 14.50 -27.51
C GLU A 72 19.41 14.38 -26.11
N ILE A 73 18.55 15.32 -25.71
CA ILE A 73 17.90 15.33 -24.39
C ILE A 73 16.57 14.56 -24.41
N GLY A 74 15.86 14.58 -25.54
CA GLY A 74 14.49 14.06 -25.65
C GLY A 74 14.35 12.57 -25.31
N THR A 75 15.28 11.73 -25.78
CA THR A 75 15.27 10.28 -25.54
C THR A 75 15.55 9.95 -24.08
N LEU A 76 16.52 10.63 -23.46
CA LEU A 76 16.88 10.43 -22.05
C LEU A 76 15.70 10.82 -21.14
N VAL A 77 15.07 11.96 -21.41
CA VAL A 77 13.90 12.43 -20.64
C VAL A 77 12.72 11.49 -20.81
N ALA A 78 12.46 10.98 -22.02
CA ALA A 78 11.38 10.03 -22.26
C ALA A 78 11.58 8.70 -21.49
N THR A 79 12.80 8.17 -21.44
CA THR A 79 13.13 6.99 -20.64
C THR A 79 12.92 7.25 -19.15
N LYS A 80 13.40 8.39 -18.64
CA LYS A 80 13.22 8.76 -17.24
C LYS A 80 11.75 8.99 -16.88
N LEU A 81 10.96 9.59 -17.77
CA LEU A 81 9.52 9.78 -17.56
C LEU A 81 8.79 8.44 -17.47
N MET A 82 9.19 7.44 -18.27
CA MET A 82 8.66 6.08 -18.17
C MET A 82 9.02 5.43 -16.83
N ALA A 83 10.29 5.53 -16.42
CA ALA A 83 10.76 4.96 -15.16
C ALA A 83 10.05 5.56 -13.93
N VAL A 84 9.89 6.89 -13.90
CA VAL A 84 9.17 7.59 -12.83
C VAL A 84 7.68 7.22 -12.80
N LEU A 85 7.06 7.09 -13.97
CA LEU A 85 5.67 6.66 -14.09
C LEU A 85 5.48 5.22 -13.56
N LEU A 86 6.36 4.30 -13.96
CA LEU A 86 6.34 2.93 -13.46
C LEU A 86 6.67 2.87 -11.97
N LEU A 87 7.56 3.73 -11.46
CA LEU A 87 7.83 3.82 -10.03
C LEU A 87 6.59 4.28 -9.24
N ALA A 88 5.86 5.27 -9.75
CA ALA A 88 4.60 5.72 -9.17
C ALA A 88 3.55 4.59 -9.15
N PHE A 89 3.42 3.85 -10.25
CA PHE A 89 2.56 2.67 -10.31
C PHE A 89 3.00 1.59 -9.33
N LEU A 90 4.30 1.30 -9.23
CA LEU A 90 4.83 0.31 -8.29
C LEU A 90 4.46 0.65 -6.85
N GLY A 91 4.59 1.92 -6.45
CA GLY A 91 4.21 2.40 -5.12
C GLY A 91 2.72 2.23 -4.83
N VAL A 92 1.85 2.72 -5.73
CA VAL A 92 0.39 2.58 -5.58
C VAL A 92 -0.03 1.11 -5.57
N LEU A 93 0.56 0.29 -6.44
CA LEU A 93 0.27 -1.14 -6.52
C LEU A 93 0.74 -1.89 -5.28
N LEU A 94 1.90 -1.58 -4.71
CA LEU A 94 2.35 -2.19 -3.45
C LEU A 94 1.32 -1.96 -2.35
N LEU A 95 0.89 -0.71 -2.15
CA LEU A 95 -0.07 -0.38 -1.11
C LEU A 95 -1.44 -1.00 -1.35
N SER A 96 -1.92 -0.91 -2.59
CA SER A 96 -3.20 -1.52 -2.97
C SER A 96 -3.17 -3.04 -2.79
N ASN A 97 -2.10 -3.72 -3.20
CA ASN A 97 -1.99 -5.17 -3.08
C ASN A 97 -1.93 -5.64 -1.62
N VAL A 98 -1.34 -4.88 -0.70
CA VAL A 98 -1.37 -5.23 0.73
C VAL A 98 -2.82 -5.21 1.26
N ILE A 99 -3.59 -4.18 0.89
CA ILE A 99 -5.00 -4.05 1.31
C ILE A 99 -5.86 -5.16 0.67
N THR A 100 -5.73 -5.33 -0.64
CA THR A 100 -6.50 -6.32 -1.40
C THR A 100 -6.17 -7.74 -0.95
N ALA A 101 -4.88 -8.04 -0.70
CA ALA A 101 -4.43 -9.35 -0.23
C ALA A 101 -5.12 -9.77 1.07
N LEU A 102 -5.34 -8.84 2.02
CA LEU A 102 -6.06 -9.18 3.25
C LEU A 102 -7.50 -9.61 2.94
N SER A 103 -8.17 -8.88 2.05
CA SER A 103 -9.56 -9.18 1.68
C SER A 103 -9.71 -10.47 0.88
N THR A 104 -8.72 -10.85 0.07
CA THR A 104 -8.76 -12.03 -0.80
C THR A 104 -8.22 -13.30 -0.13
N PHE A 105 -7.12 -13.21 0.63
CA PHE A 105 -6.44 -14.35 1.24
C PHE A 105 -6.95 -14.73 2.64
N PHE A 106 -7.56 -13.82 3.39
CA PHE A 106 -7.93 -14.06 4.79
C PHE A 106 -9.40 -13.78 5.13
N LEU A 107 -10.05 -12.84 4.44
CA LEU A 107 -11.44 -12.44 4.76
C LEU A 107 -12.46 -12.85 3.69
N ALA A 108 -12.04 -13.54 2.63
CA ALA A 108 -12.94 -13.91 1.55
C ALA A 108 -13.93 -14.99 2.01
N SER A 109 -15.21 -14.82 1.67
CA SER A 109 -16.28 -15.74 2.08
C SER A 109 -16.24 -17.10 1.39
N ASP A 110 -15.48 -17.24 0.31
CA ASP A 110 -15.26 -18.49 -0.41
C ASP A 110 -14.15 -19.36 0.23
N LEU A 111 -13.44 -18.82 1.22
CA LEU A 111 -12.24 -19.43 1.76
C LEU A 111 -12.53 -20.67 2.60
N ASP A 112 -13.64 -20.67 3.34
CA ASP A 112 -14.09 -21.83 4.14
C ASP A 112 -14.29 -23.07 3.27
N ILE A 113 -14.83 -22.88 2.06
CA ILE A 113 -15.05 -23.96 1.09
C ILE A 113 -13.72 -24.35 0.41
N MET A 114 -12.87 -23.39 0.06
CA MET A 114 -11.61 -23.66 -0.63
C MET A 114 -10.57 -24.37 0.26
N VAL A 115 -10.49 -23.99 1.55
CA VAL A 115 -9.54 -24.57 2.51
C VAL A 115 -9.98 -25.95 3.02
N SER A 116 -11.30 -26.21 3.06
CA SER A 116 -11.84 -27.52 3.44
C SER A 116 -11.87 -28.54 2.29
N ALA A 117 -11.82 -28.08 1.04
CA ALA A 117 -11.75 -28.94 -0.13
C ALA A 117 -10.35 -29.59 -0.27
N PRO A 118 -10.23 -30.80 -0.87
CA PRO A 118 -8.96 -31.47 -1.12
C PRO A 118 -8.21 -30.83 -2.31
N VAL A 119 -7.93 -29.53 -2.22
CA VAL A 119 -7.21 -28.74 -3.22
C VAL A 119 -5.78 -28.52 -2.75
N ASP A 120 -4.83 -28.63 -3.67
CA ASP A 120 -3.42 -28.37 -3.36
C ASP A 120 -3.18 -26.91 -2.97
N TRP A 121 -2.31 -26.72 -1.97
CA TRP A 121 -1.98 -25.40 -1.41
C TRP A 121 -1.43 -24.45 -2.47
N LEU A 122 -0.67 -24.96 -3.46
CA LEU A 122 -0.10 -24.15 -4.53
C LEU A 122 -1.20 -23.60 -5.45
N ARG A 123 -2.26 -24.37 -5.71
CA ARG A 123 -3.40 -23.91 -6.52
C ARG A 123 -4.18 -22.81 -5.80
N ILE A 124 -4.38 -22.95 -4.49
CA ILE A 124 -5.00 -21.90 -3.67
C ILE A 124 -4.16 -20.61 -3.74
N TYR A 125 -2.84 -20.73 -3.56
CA TYR A 125 -1.92 -19.60 -3.68
C TYR A 125 -2.00 -18.91 -5.05
N ILE A 126 -1.87 -19.67 -6.14
CA ILE A 126 -1.89 -19.12 -7.50
C ILE A 126 -3.22 -18.45 -7.82
N VAL A 127 -4.35 -19.07 -7.46
CA VAL A 127 -5.69 -18.52 -7.71
C VAL A 127 -5.89 -17.22 -6.92
N LYS A 128 -5.55 -17.22 -5.62
CA LYS A 128 -5.72 -16.03 -4.78
C LYS A 128 -4.73 -14.92 -5.14
N LEU A 129 -3.51 -15.27 -5.56
CA LEU A 129 -2.53 -14.30 -6.06
C LEU A 129 -3.03 -13.68 -7.37
N ALA A 130 -3.48 -14.48 -8.34
CA ALA A 130 -4.04 -13.99 -9.59
C ALA A 130 -5.26 -13.09 -9.37
N GLU A 131 -6.17 -13.48 -8.47
CA GLU A 131 -7.32 -12.67 -8.07
C GLU A 131 -6.87 -11.33 -7.46
N THR A 132 -5.87 -11.35 -6.58
CA THR A 132 -5.33 -10.15 -5.93
C THR A 132 -4.65 -9.21 -6.94
N THR A 133 -3.86 -9.77 -7.86
CA THR A 133 -3.21 -9.01 -8.94
C THR A 133 -4.25 -8.36 -9.84
N VAL A 134 -5.25 -9.10 -10.30
CA VAL A 134 -6.29 -8.55 -11.19
C VAL A 134 -7.10 -7.45 -10.48
N HIS A 135 -7.52 -7.67 -9.23
CA HIS A 135 -8.32 -6.69 -8.48
C HIS A 135 -7.55 -5.43 -8.10
N SER A 136 -6.24 -5.51 -7.87
CA SER A 136 -5.43 -4.34 -7.54
C SER A 136 -4.93 -3.59 -8.78
N SER A 137 -4.68 -4.31 -9.89
CA SER A 137 -4.01 -3.75 -11.07
C SER A 137 -4.93 -3.27 -12.19
N TRP A 138 -6.23 -3.58 -12.18
CA TRP A 138 -7.12 -3.21 -13.30
C TRP A 138 -7.16 -1.70 -13.58
N MET A 139 -7.19 -0.86 -12.54
CA MET A 139 -7.18 0.60 -12.72
C MET A 139 -5.84 1.11 -13.26
N VAL A 140 -4.73 0.57 -12.74
CA VAL A 140 -3.39 0.95 -13.19
C VAL A 140 -3.18 0.54 -14.64
N ALA A 141 -3.65 -0.66 -15.04
CA ALA A 141 -3.63 -1.10 -16.42
C ALA A 141 -4.43 -0.16 -17.34
N LEU A 142 -5.62 0.30 -16.91
CA LEU A 142 -6.44 1.23 -17.67
C LEU A 142 -5.72 2.56 -17.95
N VAL A 143 -4.99 3.10 -16.96
CA VAL A 143 -4.17 4.31 -17.13
C VAL A 143 -2.89 4.04 -17.94
N ALA A 144 -2.27 2.88 -17.76
CA ALA A 144 -1.03 2.51 -18.45
C ALA A 144 -1.22 2.39 -19.97
N VAL A 145 -2.31 1.74 -20.43
CA VAL A 145 -2.57 1.47 -21.85
C VAL A 145 -2.48 2.73 -22.75
N PRO A 146 -3.19 3.84 -22.50
CA PRO A 146 -3.08 5.04 -23.34
C PRO A 146 -1.66 5.62 -23.33
N ILE A 147 -0.96 5.55 -22.20
CA ILE A 147 0.39 6.09 -22.06
C ILE A 147 1.39 5.28 -22.88
N PHE A 148 1.39 3.95 -22.75
CA PHE A 148 2.21 3.07 -23.59
C PHE A 148 1.87 3.20 -25.08
N THR A 149 0.58 3.39 -25.42
CA THR A 149 0.17 3.66 -26.80
C THR A 149 0.81 4.96 -27.32
N ALA A 150 0.87 6.02 -26.52
CA ALA A 150 1.55 7.25 -26.89
C ALA A 150 3.05 7.05 -27.12
N TYR A 151 3.74 6.27 -26.27
CA TYR A 151 5.15 5.90 -26.48
C TYR A 151 5.35 5.14 -27.80
N GLY A 152 4.52 4.12 -28.06
CA GLY A 152 4.60 3.34 -29.30
C GLY A 152 4.40 4.17 -30.57
N MET A 153 3.52 5.18 -30.52
CA MET A 153 3.25 6.07 -31.67
C MET A 153 4.30 7.17 -31.86
N VAL A 154 4.94 7.66 -30.80
CA VAL A 154 5.96 8.72 -30.91
C VAL A 154 7.32 8.17 -31.35
N PHE A 155 7.68 6.97 -30.89
CA PHE A 155 8.98 6.34 -31.18
C PHE A 155 8.92 5.28 -32.28
N ASP A 156 7.82 5.18 -33.02
CA ASP A 156 7.63 4.19 -34.10
C ASP A 156 7.97 2.74 -33.69
N GLY A 157 7.36 2.27 -32.59
CA GLY A 157 7.70 0.96 -31.98
C GLY A 157 7.41 -0.28 -32.83
N GLY A 158 6.65 -0.14 -33.92
CA GLY A 158 6.28 -1.22 -34.83
C GLY A 158 5.20 -2.17 -34.28
N PHE A 159 4.88 -3.21 -35.05
CA PHE A 159 3.75 -4.12 -34.77
C PHE A 159 3.97 -5.02 -33.54
N LEU A 160 5.22 -5.36 -33.21
CA LEU A 160 5.56 -6.22 -32.07
C LEU A 160 5.59 -5.47 -30.73
N TYR A 161 5.56 -4.13 -30.75
CA TYR A 161 5.64 -3.31 -29.54
C TYR A 161 4.60 -3.66 -28.46
N PRO A 162 3.30 -3.87 -28.77
CA PRO A 162 2.30 -4.22 -27.76
C PRO A 162 2.63 -5.53 -27.02
N LEU A 163 3.22 -6.50 -27.71
CA LEU A 163 3.60 -7.78 -27.10
C LEU A 163 4.69 -7.60 -26.05
N ILE A 164 5.64 -6.69 -26.32
CA ILE A 164 6.76 -6.39 -25.40
C ILE A 164 6.27 -5.62 -24.19
N VAL A 165 5.36 -4.66 -24.39
CA VAL A 165 4.70 -3.96 -23.29
C VAL A 165 3.97 -4.94 -22.39
N VAL A 166 3.22 -5.90 -22.95
CA VAL A 166 2.55 -6.95 -22.17
C VAL A 166 3.57 -7.82 -21.44
N ALA A 167 4.65 -8.23 -22.11
CA ALA A 167 5.71 -9.04 -21.51
C ALA A 167 6.48 -8.30 -20.39
N ALA A 168 6.56 -6.97 -20.43
CA ALA A 168 7.11 -6.16 -19.35
C ALA A 168 6.10 -5.95 -18.21
N LEU A 169 4.82 -5.72 -18.53
CA LEU A 169 3.77 -5.46 -17.54
C LEU A 169 3.44 -6.70 -16.70
N ILE A 170 3.45 -7.91 -17.26
CA ILE A 170 3.14 -9.13 -16.51
C ILE A 170 4.03 -9.29 -15.26
N PRO A 171 5.36 -9.40 -15.37
CA PRO A 171 6.22 -9.51 -14.20
C PRO A 171 6.16 -8.24 -13.34
N PHE A 172 6.04 -7.06 -13.96
CA PHE A 172 5.91 -5.78 -13.24
C PHE A 172 4.69 -5.73 -12.30
N LEU A 173 3.54 -6.31 -12.70
CA LEU A 173 2.34 -6.38 -11.87
C LEU A 173 2.39 -7.51 -10.83
N VAL A 174 3.07 -8.62 -11.14
CA VAL A 174 3.20 -9.77 -10.24
C VAL A 174 4.09 -9.45 -9.04
N MET A 175 5.20 -8.73 -9.22
CA MET A 175 6.12 -8.38 -8.14
C MET A 175 5.44 -7.66 -6.95
N PRO A 176 4.73 -6.53 -7.13
CA PRO A 176 4.04 -5.85 -6.03
C PRO A 176 2.90 -6.69 -5.45
N ALA A 177 2.26 -7.57 -6.24
CA ALA A 177 1.24 -8.48 -5.73
C ALA A 177 1.83 -9.54 -4.80
N VAL A 178 2.96 -10.14 -5.17
CA VAL A 178 3.68 -11.10 -4.32
C VAL A 178 4.23 -10.41 -3.06
N LEU A 179 4.86 -9.25 -3.20
CA LEU A 179 5.36 -8.49 -2.05
C LEU A 179 4.23 -8.06 -1.11
N GLY A 180 3.10 -7.58 -1.66
CA GLY A 180 1.95 -7.17 -0.88
C GLY A 180 1.28 -8.34 -0.14
N THR A 181 1.15 -9.50 -0.79
CA THR A 181 0.64 -10.72 -0.16
C THR A 181 1.59 -11.26 0.90
N LEU A 182 2.90 -11.26 0.66
CA LEU A 182 3.93 -11.62 1.64
C LEU A 182 3.88 -10.71 2.88
N LEU A 183 3.81 -9.40 2.68
CA LEU A 183 3.71 -8.44 3.78
C LEU A 183 2.44 -8.68 4.59
N THR A 184 1.31 -8.92 3.91
CA THR A 184 0.03 -9.24 4.57
C THR A 184 0.12 -10.55 5.35
N LEU A 185 0.73 -11.58 4.78
CA LEU A 185 0.91 -12.89 5.42
C LEU A 185 1.74 -12.78 6.71
N VAL A 186 2.83 -12.01 6.67
CA VAL A 186 3.65 -11.71 7.86
C VAL A 186 2.83 -10.91 8.87
N LEU A 187 2.12 -9.88 8.42
CA LEU A 187 1.34 -8.99 9.28
C LEU A 187 0.21 -9.73 10.00
N VAL A 188 -0.50 -10.64 9.34
CA VAL A 188 -1.56 -11.47 9.94
C VAL A 188 -1.00 -12.51 10.92
N ASN A 189 0.24 -12.98 10.70
CA ASN A 189 0.88 -13.90 11.63
C ASN A 189 1.37 -13.22 12.91
N ILE A 190 1.71 -11.92 12.84
CA ILE A 190 2.09 -11.09 13.99
C ILE A 190 0.85 -10.51 14.70
N PHE A 191 -0.15 -10.04 13.95
CA PHE A 191 -1.35 -9.37 14.46
C PHE A 191 -2.63 -10.07 13.96
N PRO A 192 -3.66 -10.27 14.81
CA PRO A 192 -4.92 -10.92 14.40
C PRO A 192 -5.60 -10.19 13.22
N ALA A 193 -6.06 -10.92 12.21
CA ALA A 193 -6.47 -10.40 10.88
C ALA A 193 -7.52 -9.27 10.88
N ARG A 194 -8.44 -9.22 11.86
CA ARG A 194 -9.41 -8.12 11.95
C ARG A 194 -8.75 -6.82 12.42
N LYS A 195 -7.74 -6.91 13.29
CA LYS A 195 -6.87 -5.79 13.69
C LYS A 195 -5.98 -5.33 12.53
N THR A 196 -5.64 -6.27 11.64
CA THR A 196 -4.89 -5.99 10.41
C THR A 196 -5.66 -5.05 9.50
N ARG A 197 -7.00 -5.08 9.42
CA ARG A 197 -7.75 -4.13 8.59
C ARG A 197 -7.55 -2.67 9.04
N ASP A 198 -7.64 -2.41 10.35
CA ASP A 198 -7.40 -1.08 10.92
C ASP A 198 -5.93 -0.68 10.78
N LEU A 199 -5.00 -1.60 11.07
CA LEU A 199 -3.56 -1.39 10.86
C LEU A 199 -3.18 -1.21 9.38
N LEU A 200 -3.92 -1.77 8.44
CA LEU A 200 -3.69 -1.60 7.01
C LEU A 200 -4.17 -0.26 6.52
N THR A 201 -5.30 0.26 7.00
CA THR A 201 -5.67 1.66 6.74
C THR A 201 -4.59 2.60 7.25
N LEU A 202 -3.98 2.24 8.37
CA LEU A 202 -2.92 3.01 8.98
C LEU A 202 -1.59 2.93 8.23
N VAL A 203 -1.16 1.74 7.82
CA VAL A 203 0.02 1.54 6.97
C VAL A 203 -0.20 2.18 5.61
N ALA A 204 -1.42 2.14 5.07
CA ALA A 204 -1.77 2.83 3.82
C ALA A 204 -1.67 4.35 3.97
N VAL A 205 -2.20 4.93 5.05
CA VAL A 205 -2.05 6.37 5.31
C VAL A 205 -0.59 6.74 5.61
N GLY A 206 0.12 5.89 6.35
CA GLY A 206 1.56 6.01 6.62
C GLY A 206 2.40 5.99 5.35
N ALA A 207 2.07 5.11 4.41
CA ALA A 207 2.78 4.99 3.16
C ALA A 207 2.37 6.03 2.12
N VAL A 208 1.11 6.47 2.09
CA VAL A 208 0.71 7.67 1.33
C VAL A 208 1.46 8.89 1.89
N GLY A 209 1.52 9.02 3.21
CA GLY A 209 2.37 10.01 3.87
C GLY A 209 3.83 9.88 3.46
N GLY A 210 4.40 8.67 3.51
CA GLY A 210 5.78 8.38 3.11
C GLY A 210 6.07 8.66 1.64
N VAL A 211 5.14 8.35 0.73
CA VAL A 211 5.24 8.67 -0.70
C VAL A 211 5.15 10.17 -0.90
N VAL A 212 4.25 10.88 -0.23
CA VAL A 212 4.18 12.36 -0.28
C VAL A 212 5.48 12.98 0.27
N LEU A 213 6.02 12.44 1.36
CA LEU A 213 7.30 12.83 1.94
C LEU A 213 8.45 12.60 0.96
N LEU A 214 8.52 11.43 0.31
CA LEU A 214 9.51 11.09 -0.71
C LEU A 214 9.41 11.99 -1.94
N LEU A 215 8.20 12.17 -2.47
CA LEU A 215 7.95 13.07 -3.61
C LEU A 215 8.37 14.50 -3.26
N ARG A 216 8.20 14.92 -2.02
CA ARG A 216 8.60 16.26 -1.58
C ARG A 216 10.08 16.37 -1.21
N LEU A 217 10.71 15.30 -0.72
CA LEU A 217 12.16 15.16 -0.60
C LEU A 217 12.85 15.33 -1.95
N ILE A 218 12.24 14.81 -3.03
CA ILE A 218 12.72 14.93 -4.40
C ILE A 218 12.56 16.36 -4.96
N ARG A 219 11.81 17.25 -4.28
CA ARG A 219 11.61 18.67 -4.65
C ARG A 219 11.33 18.87 -6.15
N PRO A 220 10.25 18.28 -6.72
CA PRO A 220 9.90 18.46 -8.14
C PRO A 220 9.67 19.93 -8.51
N GLU A 221 9.38 20.78 -7.53
CA GLU A 221 9.24 22.24 -7.66
C GLU A 221 10.54 22.93 -8.09
N GLN A 222 11.70 22.34 -7.79
CA GLN A 222 13.00 22.84 -8.27
C GLN A 222 13.30 22.43 -9.72
N LEU A 223 12.66 21.37 -10.23
CA LEU A 223 12.72 21.01 -11.65
C LEU A 223 11.92 22.00 -12.53
N ALA A 224 11.01 22.78 -11.92
CA ALA A 224 10.15 23.73 -12.61
C ALA A 224 10.59 25.20 -12.50
N ARG A 225 11.64 25.52 -11.74
CA ARG A 225 12.19 26.91 -11.64
C ARG A 225 13.29 27.12 -12.69
N PRO A 226 13.10 27.99 -13.69
CA PRO A 226 14.05 28.13 -14.80
C PRO A 226 15.30 28.98 -14.55
N GLU A 227 15.52 29.47 -13.34
CA GLU A 227 16.43 30.60 -13.09
C GLU A 227 17.88 30.19 -12.77
N GLY A 228 18.18 28.88 -12.75
CA GLY A 228 19.52 28.33 -12.45
C GLY A 228 20.24 27.64 -13.61
N PHE A 229 19.72 27.68 -14.85
CA PHE A 229 20.22 26.89 -15.98
C PHE A 229 21.49 27.45 -16.63
N ARG A 230 22.55 27.70 -15.85
CA ARG A 230 23.87 28.07 -16.39
C ARG A 230 24.76 26.87 -16.73
N ASN A 231 24.46 25.67 -16.24
CA ASN A 231 25.20 24.45 -16.56
C ASN A 231 24.25 23.34 -17.00
N LEU A 232 24.26 23.02 -18.30
CA LEU A 232 23.65 21.79 -18.82
C LEU A 232 24.20 20.55 -18.08
N LEU A 233 25.45 20.60 -17.60
CA LEU A 233 26.09 19.56 -16.78
C LEU A 233 25.40 19.34 -15.41
N ASP A 234 24.84 20.37 -14.78
CA ASP A 234 24.07 20.23 -13.53
C ASP A 234 22.65 19.67 -13.80
N TYR A 235 22.09 19.96 -14.97
CA TYR A 235 20.86 19.31 -15.44
C TYR A 235 21.09 17.82 -15.75
N PHE A 236 22.24 17.48 -16.36
CA PHE A 236 22.65 16.09 -16.58
C PHE A 236 22.93 15.34 -15.27
N SER A 237 23.57 15.97 -14.28
CA SER A 237 23.84 15.34 -12.98
C SER A 237 22.58 15.19 -12.12
N MET A 238 21.61 16.10 -12.22
CA MET A 238 20.29 15.96 -11.57
C MET A 238 19.35 14.99 -12.30
N LEU A 239 19.40 14.89 -13.64
CA LEU A 239 18.71 13.84 -14.41
C LEU A 239 19.34 12.45 -14.22
N GLN A 240 20.63 12.41 -13.90
CA GLN A 240 21.34 11.26 -13.33
C GLN A 240 21.21 11.21 -11.80
N GLY A 241 20.26 11.93 -11.19
CA GLY A 241 19.92 11.80 -9.78
C GLY A 241 19.68 10.33 -9.41
N PRO A 242 19.85 9.94 -8.13
CA PRO A 242 20.14 8.57 -7.71
C PRO A 242 18.98 7.60 -8.02
N THR A 243 18.87 7.19 -9.28
CA THR A 243 18.03 6.10 -9.73
C THR A 243 18.77 4.85 -9.34
N SER A 244 18.32 4.22 -8.26
CA SER A 244 18.85 2.92 -7.85
C SER A 244 18.73 1.96 -9.03
N PRO A 245 19.86 1.47 -9.60
CA PRO A 245 19.85 0.55 -10.74
C PRO A 245 19.11 -0.77 -10.47
N PHE A 246 18.69 -0.98 -9.22
CA PHE A 246 18.07 -2.19 -8.73
C PHE A 246 16.54 -2.12 -8.60
N LEU A 247 15.90 -1.06 -9.10
CA LEU A 247 14.44 -0.92 -9.02
C LEU A 247 13.74 -1.64 -10.18
N PRO A 248 12.67 -2.43 -9.91
CA PRO A 248 11.93 -3.11 -10.97
C PRO A 248 11.22 -2.17 -11.96
N SER A 249 10.95 -0.93 -11.55
CA SER A 249 10.40 0.11 -12.43
C SER A 249 11.39 0.54 -13.52
N GLU A 250 12.69 0.58 -13.21
CA GLU A 250 13.75 0.90 -14.17
C GLU A 250 13.89 -0.24 -15.17
N TRP A 251 13.98 -1.50 -14.70
CA TRP A 251 14.11 -2.65 -15.61
C TRP A 251 12.92 -2.80 -16.57
N ALA A 252 11.71 -2.50 -16.11
CA ALA A 252 10.53 -2.50 -16.96
C ALA A 252 10.53 -1.32 -17.95
N ALA A 253 10.98 -0.13 -17.53
CA ALA A 253 11.14 1.01 -18.43
C ALA A 253 12.21 0.75 -19.50
N ASP A 254 13.38 0.25 -19.09
CA ASP A 254 14.49 -0.09 -19.98
C ASP A 254 14.11 -1.21 -20.94
N MET A 255 13.36 -2.24 -20.50
CA MET A 255 12.86 -3.29 -21.41
C MET A 255 12.01 -2.71 -22.55
N VAL A 256 11.13 -1.75 -22.25
CA VAL A 256 10.24 -1.12 -23.24
C VAL A 256 11.02 -0.11 -24.09
N MET A 257 11.88 0.70 -23.48
CA MET A 257 12.65 1.73 -24.18
C MET A 257 13.77 1.14 -25.03
N ASN A 258 14.42 0.06 -24.61
CA ASN A 258 15.42 -0.64 -25.41
C ASN A 258 14.81 -1.16 -26.72
N TRP A 259 13.57 -1.65 -26.70
CA TRP A 259 12.88 -2.00 -27.94
C TRP A 259 12.62 -0.78 -28.84
N LEU A 260 12.11 0.32 -28.27
CA LEU A 260 11.80 1.55 -29.00
C LEU A 260 13.06 2.19 -29.61
N LEU A 261 14.17 2.17 -28.88
CA LEU A 261 15.47 2.70 -29.29
C LEU A 261 16.30 1.69 -30.11
N ARG A 262 15.78 0.48 -30.33
CA ARG A 262 16.45 -0.63 -31.04
C ARG A 262 17.80 -1.03 -30.43
N ILE A 263 17.89 -0.95 -29.09
CA ILE A 263 19.03 -1.37 -28.29
C ILE A 263 18.83 -2.84 -27.90
N GLY A 264 19.78 -3.69 -28.27
CA GLY A 264 19.71 -5.15 -28.02
C GLY A 264 20.27 -5.58 -26.66
N ASP A 265 19.88 -4.92 -25.57
CA ASP A 265 20.34 -5.30 -24.22
C ASP A 265 19.34 -6.26 -23.53
N PRO A 266 19.71 -7.53 -23.28
CA PRO A 266 18.85 -8.51 -22.62
C PRO A 266 18.80 -8.39 -21.09
N LEU A 267 19.68 -7.59 -20.49
CA LEU A 267 19.83 -7.52 -19.03
C LEU A 267 18.54 -7.11 -18.29
N PRO A 268 17.80 -6.07 -18.73
CA PRO A 268 16.54 -5.69 -18.06
C PRO A 268 15.47 -6.79 -18.11
N ILE A 269 15.41 -7.54 -19.22
CA ILE A 269 14.48 -8.65 -19.39
C ILE A 269 14.80 -9.77 -18.38
N LEU A 270 16.08 -10.13 -18.29
CA LEU A 270 16.56 -11.15 -17.36
C LEU A 270 16.28 -10.74 -15.92
N LEU A 271 16.64 -9.52 -15.51
CA LEU A 271 16.39 -9.04 -14.14
C LEU A 271 14.90 -9.02 -13.78
N LEU A 272 14.04 -8.53 -14.70
CA LEU A 272 12.61 -8.41 -14.46
C LEU A 272 11.93 -9.78 -14.26
N TRP A 273 12.19 -10.72 -15.18
CA TRP A 273 11.56 -12.04 -15.14
C TRP A 273 12.15 -12.95 -14.05
N THR A 274 13.46 -12.94 -13.86
CA THR A 274 14.10 -13.74 -12.80
C THR A 274 13.69 -13.24 -11.42
N THR A 275 13.63 -11.92 -11.19
CA THR A 275 13.17 -11.36 -9.91
C THR A 275 11.71 -11.69 -9.64
N ALA A 276 10.83 -11.56 -10.65
CA ALA A 276 9.43 -11.96 -10.50
C ALA A 276 9.27 -13.46 -10.21
N GLY A 277 10.05 -14.32 -10.87
CA GLY A 277 10.07 -15.76 -10.63
C GLY A 277 10.55 -16.13 -9.22
N VAL A 278 11.69 -15.56 -8.79
CA VAL A 278 12.24 -15.76 -7.44
C VAL A 278 11.25 -15.30 -6.38
N LEU A 279 10.67 -14.11 -6.54
CA LEU A 279 9.65 -13.61 -5.62
C LEU A 279 8.45 -14.56 -5.59
N GLY A 280 7.98 -15.03 -6.75
CA GLY A 280 6.87 -15.99 -6.83
C GLY A 280 7.14 -17.29 -6.06
N VAL A 281 8.34 -17.86 -6.17
CA VAL A 281 8.76 -19.07 -5.44
C VAL A 281 8.89 -18.82 -3.95
N VAL A 282 9.52 -17.70 -3.56
CA VAL A 282 9.62 -17.29 -2.14
C VAL A 282 8.23 -17.08 -1.55
N GLY A 283 7.35 -16.40 -2.28
CA GLY A 283 5.95 -16.18 -1.93
C GLY A 283 5.20 -17.49 -1.70
N ALA A 284 5.33 -18.45 -2.63
CA ALA A 284 4.74 -19.77 -2.50
C ALA A 284 5.29 -20.55 -1.29
N GLY A 285 6.60 -20.54 -1.08
CA GLY A 285 7.24 -21.22 0.05
C GLY A 285 6.84 -20.64 1.41
N LEU A 286 6.73 -19.31 1.54
CA LEU A 286 6.23 -18.67 2.76
C LEU A 286 4.73 -18.93 2.95
N HIS A 287 3.95 -18.90 1.88
CA HIS A 287 2.53 -19.24 1.94
C HIS A 287 2.34 -20.67 2.47
N GLN A 288 3.06 -21.66 1.94
CA GLN A 288 2.98 -23.04 2.42
C GLN A 288 3.22 -23.16 3.94
N ARG A 289 4.18 -22.40 4.47
CA ARG A 289 4.58 -22.49 5.89
C ARG A 289 3.68 -21.69 6.84
N LEU A 290 3.28 -20.49 6.44
CA LEU A 290 2.66 -19.49 7.33
C LEU A 290 1.16 -19.30 7.09
N TYR A 291 0.63 -19.77 5.96
CA TYR A 291 -0.74 -19.49 5.58
C TYR A 291 -1.76 -20.15 6.50
N LEU A 292 -1.62 -21.45 6.80
CA LEU A 292 -2.57 -22.15 7.67
C LEU A 292 -2.59 -21.56 9.09
N VAL A 293 -1.43 -21.21 9.64
CA VAL A 293 -1.32 -20.55 10.95
C VAL A 293 -1.96 -19.17 10.92
N GLY A 294 -1.68 -18.37 9.88
CA GLY A 294 -2.28 -17.06 9.69
C GLY A 294 -3.80 -17.13 9.50
N TYR A 295 -4.27 -18.13 8.76
CA TYR A 295 -5.68 -18.38 8.52
C TYR A 295 -6.41 -18.78 9.80
N SER A 296 -5.86 -19.73 10.59
CA SER A 296 -6.42 -20.12 11.88
C SER A 296 -6.52 -18.92 12.82
N LYS A 297 -5.45 -18.13 12.95
CA LYS A 297 -5.46 -16.89 13.74
C LYS A 297 -6.47 -15.85 13.24
N ALA A 298 -6.68 -15.76 11.93
CA ALA A 298 -7.66 -14.85 11.34
C ALA A 298 -9.09 -15.23 11.73
N GLN A 299 -9.38 -16.53 11.82
CA GLN A 299 -10.68 -17.08 12.21
C GLN A 299 -10.88 -17.11 13.74
N GLU A 300 -9.85 -17.52 14.49
CA GLU A 300 -9.79 -17.57 15.95
C GLU A 300 -9.73 -16.19 16.62
N GLY A 301 -9.40 -15.13 15.85
CA GLY A 301 -9.40 -13.73 16.29
C GLY A 301 -10.75 -13.22 16.82
N LYS A 302 -11.75 -14.09 16.92
CA LYS A 302 -12.97 -13.89 17.71
C LYS A 302 -12.71 -13.93 19.22
N ASP A 303 -11.72 -14.69 19.72
CA ASP A 303 -11.61 -14.98 21.18
C ASP A 303 -10.18 -14.98 21.79
N SER A 304 -9.09 -14.87 21.02
CA SER A 304 -7.73 -15.03 21.56
C SER A 304 -6.92 -13.73 21.54
N PHE A 305 -6.65 -13.13 22.71
CA PHE A 305 -5.75 -11.99 22.84
C PHE A 305 -4.45 -12.29 23.61
N VAL A 306 -3.41 -11.60 23.14
CA VAL A 306 -2.00 -11.56 23.54
C VAL A 306 -1.80 -11.47 25.05
N ARG A 307 -0.99 -12.38 25.61
CA ARG A 307 -0.51 -12.34 27.00
C ARG A 307 0.24 -11.03 27.26
N GLY A 308 -0.33 -10.16 28.08
CA GLY A 308 0.20 -8.83 28.47
C GLY A 308 1.51 -8.83 29.29
N GLY A 309 2.23 -9.95 29.38
CA GLY A 309 3.41 -10.10 30.24
C GLY A 309 4.65 -9.33 29.79
N LEU A 310 4.76 -8.96 28.51
CA LEU A 310 5.92 -8.21 27.97
C LEU A 310 5.91 -6.74 28.44
N TRP A 311 4.77 -6.06 28.32
CA TRP A 311 4.62 -4.66 28.74
C TRP A 311 4.67 -4.51 30.26
N GLU A 312 4.12 -5.48 30.99
CA GLU A 312 4.19 -5.53 32.44
C GLU A 312 5.65 -5.53 32.89
N ARG A 313 6.51 -6.36 32.29
CA ARG A 313 7.96 -6.44 32.60
C ARG A 313 8.74 -5.17 32.24
N LEU A 314 8.40 -4.50 31.14
CA LEU A 314 9.08 -3.29 30.69
C LEU A 314 8.69 -2.04 31.50
N LEU A 315 7.44 -1.95 31.97
CA LEU A 315 6.92 -0.79 32.70
C LEU A 315 7.01 -0.93 34.22
N LEU A 316 7.11 -2.17 34.72
CA LEU A 316 7.42 -2.50 36.11
C LEU A 316 8.56 -1.64 36.70
N PRO A 317 9.73 -1.50 36.07
CA PRO A 317 10.83 -0.69 36.62
C PRO A 317 10.53 0.82 36.64
N LEU A 318 9.79 1.35 35.66
CA LEU A 318 9.46 2.79 35.57
C LEU A 318 8.34 3.20 36.53
N LEU A 319 7.40 2.29 36.80
CA LEU A 319 6.25 2.49 37.69
C LEU A 319 6.56 2.12 39.15
N ARG A 320 7.80 1.73 39.48
CA ARG A 320 8.21 1.40 40.87
C ARG A 320 8.12 2.58 41.83
N THR A 321 8.25 3.80 41.32
CA THR A 321 8.15 5.04 42.10
C THR A 321 6.70 5.51 42.31
N ALA A 322 5.74 4.95 41.56
CA ALA A 322 4.33 5.19 41.77
C ALA A 322 3.79 4.26 42.86
N GLY A 323 2.93 4.77 43.75
CA GLY A 323 2.26 3.95 44.75
C GLY A 323 1.50 2.77 44.11
N PRO A 324 1.36 1.63 44.83
CA PRO A 324 0.84 0.37 44.27
C PRO A 324 -0.53 0.54 43.59
N ALA A 325 -1.42 1.35 44.16
CA ALA A 325 -2.73 1.64 43.58
C ALA A 325 -2.66 2.35 42.22
N ARG A 326 -1.83 3.41 42.09
CA ARG A 326 -1.69 4.17 40.83
C ARG A 326 -1.10 3.31 39.72
N ARG A 327 -0.14 2.46 40.08
CA ARG A 327 0.51 1.54 39.14
C ARG A 327 -0.50 0.56 38.53
N GLU A 328 -1.38 -0.03 39.34
CA GLU A 328 -2.39 -0.97 38.83
C GLU A 328 -3.43 -0.27 37.94
N PHE A 329 -3.82 0.98 38.25
CA PHE A 329 -4.68 1.77 37.37
C PHE A 329 -4.02 2.06 36.01
N ILE A 330 -2.76 2.48 36.00
CA ILE A 330 -2.01 2.75 34.76
C ILE A 330 -1.84 1.45 33.95
N LEU A 331 -1.49 0.34 34.60
CA LEU A 331 -1.35 -0.96 33.93
C LEU A 331 -2.68 -1.45 33.35
N LYS A 332 -3.79 -1.22 34.05
CA LYS A 332 -5.14 -1.54 33.57
C LYS A 332 -5.49 -0.71 32.33
N ASP A 333 -5.37 0.61 32.41
CA ASP A 333 -5.73 1.52 31.32
C ASP A 333 -4.85 1.29 30.10
N LEU A 334 -3.57 1.00 30.30
CA LEU A 334 -2.67 0.63 29.21
C LEU A 334 -3.07 -0.71 28.55
N ARG A 335 -3.45 -1.72 29.34
CA ARG A 335 -3.97 -2.99 28.80
C ARG A 335 -5.25 -2.77 28.01
N LEU A 336 -6.18 -1.95 28.52
CA LEU A 336 -7.43 -1.59 27.83
C LEU A 336 -7.15 -0.85 26.53
N PHE A 337 -6.23 0.12 26.56
CA PHE A 337 -5.82 0.87 25.39
C PHE A 337 -5.30 -0.09 24.30
N PHE A 338 -4.35 -0.98 24.61
CA PHE A 338 -3.82 -1.96 23.64
C PHE A 338 -4.83 -3.06 23.24
N ARG A 339 -5.86 -3.30 24.06
CA ARG A 339 -6.94 -4.23 23.73
C ARG A 339 -7.86 -3.64 22.66
N ASP A 340 -8.14 -2.34 22.72
CA ASP A 340 -8.98 -1.60 21.76
C ASP A 340 -8.16 -1.12 20.55
N THR A 341 -8.37 -1.75 19.39
CA THR A 341 -7.68 -1.37 18.15
C THR A 341 -8.08 -0.01 17.62
N THR A 342 -9.28 0.45 17.98
CA THR A 342 -9.83 1.72 17.52
C THR A 342 -9.00 2.88 18.07
N GLN A 343 -8.50 2.77 19.30
CA GLN A 343 -7.81 3.86 19.99
C GLN A 343 -6.35 4.00 19.51
N TRP A 344 -5.59 2.90 19.44
CA TRP A 344 -4.21 2.98 18.94
C TRP A 344 -4.11 3.25 17.44
N SER A 345 -5.08 2.79 16.62
CA SER A 345 -5.10 3.12 15.19
C SER A 345 -5.30 4.63 14.97
N GLN A 346 -6.16 5.28 15.76
CA GLN A 346 -6.33 6.73 15.71
C GLN A 346 -5.08 7.49 16.15
N LEU A 347 -4.36 6.98 17.16
CA LEU A 347 -3.11 7.58 17.61
C LEU A 347 -2.04 7.54 16.52
N ILE A 348 -1.87 6.40 15.87
CA ILE A 348 -0.85 6.30 14.82
C ILE A 348 -1.27 7.10 13.58
N LEU A 349 -2.58 7.19 13.25
CA LEU A 349 -3.08 8.01 12.15
C LEU A 349 -2.71 9.48 12.39
N LEU A 350 -2.94 9.95 13.61
CA LEU A 350 -2.57 11.29 14.03
C LEU A 350 -1.04 11.49 13.99
N ALA A 351 -0.25 10.51 14.42
CA ALA A 351 1.21 10.57 14.38
C ALA A 351 1.74 10.69 12.94
N VAL A 352 1.18 9.94 12.00
CA VAL A 352 1.52 10.05 10.57
C VAL A 352 1.16 11.43 10.04
N LEU A 353 -0.04 11.93 10.34
CA LEU A 353 -0.48 13.26 9.91
C LEU A 353 0.45 14.34 10.48
N LEU A 354 0.86 14.21 11.74
CA LEU A 354 1.79 15.11 12.40
C LEU A 354 3.19 15.03 11.79
N ALA A 355 3.69 13.85 11.42
CA ALA A 355 4.97 13.70 10.74
C ALA A 355 4.96 14.36 9.35
N VAL A 356 3.90 14.15 8.56
CA VAL A 356 3.69 14.81 7.27
C VAL A 356 3.63 16.33 7.45
N TYR A 357 2.94 16.79 8.48
CA TYR A 357 2.85 18.22 8.82
C TYR A 357 4.21 18.84 9.19
N VAL A 358 4.95 18.23 10.13
CA VAL A 358 6.26 18.73 10.57
C VAL A 358 7.21 18.81 9.38
N PHE A 359 7.22 17.77 8.56
CA PHE A 359 8.02 17.76 7.35
C PHE A 359 7.58 18.85 6.36
N ASN A 360 6.27 19.04 6.16
CA ASN A 360 5.73 20.09 5.29
C ASN A 360 6.29 21.47 5.67
N ILE A 361 6.27 21.80 6.97
CA ILE A 361 6.83 23.05 7.48
C ILE A 361 8.34 23.13 7.32
N GLN A 362 9.08 22.05 7.61
CA GLN A 362 10.53 22.02 7.41
C GLN A 362 10.94 22.24 5.95
N THR A 363 10.08 21.85 5.00
CA THR A 363 10.34 22.06 3.57
C THR A 363 10.00 23.48 3.12
N LEU A 364 9.18 24.23 3.86
CA LEU A 364 8.94 25.63 3.57
C LEU A 364 10.25 26.40 3.79
N GLN A 365 10.84 26.87 2.70
CA GLN A 365 12.08 27.65 2.65
C GLN A 365 11.94 29.07 3.24
N LEU A 366 11.22 29.22 4.36
CA LEU A 366 10.97 30.51 5.02
C LEU A 366 12.26 31.20 5.50
N PHE A 367 13.35 30.44 5.62
CA PHE A 367 14.65 30.90 6.11
C PHE A 367 15.76 30.82 5.03
N SER A 368 15.42 30.52 3.77
CA SER A 368 16.41 30.25 2.70
C SER A 368 16.97 31.49 2.00
N GLY A 369 16.85 32.67 2.60
CA GLY A 369 17.53 33.89 2.10
C GLY A 369 16.83 34.64 0.96
N GLU A 370 15.69 34.17 0.46
CA GLU A 370 14.76 35.01 -0.31
C GLU A 370 14.05 36.00 0.63
N GLN A 371 13.84 37.25 0.20
CA GLN A 371 13.15 38.28 0.98
C GLN A 371 11.65 37.99 1.10
N VAL A 372 11.28 36.96 1.88
CA VAL A 372 9.90 36.71 2.25
C VAL A 372 9.46 37.85 3.17
N PRO A 373 8.37 38.58 2.85
CA PRO A 373 7.90 39.66 3.70
C PRO A 373 7.64 39.19 5.14
N ILE A 374 8.07 39.98 6.13
CA ILE A 374 7.96 39.68 7.58
C ILE A 374 6.53 39.29 7.98
N PHE A 375 5.52 39.85 7.30
CA PHE A 375 4.12 39.49 7.48
C PHE A 375 3.85 38.00 7.24
N PHE A 376 4.36 37.41 6.15
CA PHE A 376 4.14 35.99 5.85
C PHE A 376 4.84 35.07 6.85
N VAL A 377 6.04 35.44 7.28
CA VAL A 377 6.77 34.70 8.32
C VAL A 377 5.98 34.71 9.64
N THR A 378 5.52 35.89 10.06
CA THR A 378 4.74 36.06 11.29
C THR A 378 3.41 35.31 11.22
N LEU A 379 2.72 35.39 10.08
CA LEU A 379 1.46 34.70 9.83
C LEU A 379 1.63 33.18 9.88
N VAL A 380 2.67 32.63 9.23
CA VAL A 380 2.95 31.18 9.24
C VAL A 380 3.33 30.70 10.64
N VAL A 381 4.14 31.45 11.39
CA VAL A 381 4.49 31.09 12.78
C VAL A 381 3.25 31.12 13.67
N PHE A 382 2.39 32.14 13.54
CA PHE A 382 1.13 32.24 14.28
C PHE A 382 0.16 31.08 13.94
N LEU A 383 -0.02 30.78 12.66
CA LEU A 383 -0.83 29.64 12.19
C LEU A 383 -0.28 28.31 12.68
N ASN A 384 1.04 28.13 12.68
CA ASN A 384 1.69 26.93 13.20
C ASN A 384 1.46 26.76 14.71
N GLN A 385 1.59 27.85 15.49
CA GLN A 385 1.27 27.85 16.92
C GLN A 385 -0.20 27.47 17.16
N GLY A 386 -1.12 28.04 16.36
CA GLY A 386 -2.54 27.73 16.41
C GLY A 386 -2.84 26.27 16.06
N LEU A 387 -2.19 25.73 15.03
CA LEU A 387 -2.36 24.34 14.63
C LEU A 387 -1.75 23.37 15.65
N ALA A 388 -0.59 23.67 16.22
CA ALA A 388 0.01 22.88 17.30
C ALA A 388 -0.93 22.83 18.51
N GLY A 389 -1.51 23.97 18.89
CA GLY A 389 -2.55 24.04 19.93
C GLY A 389 -3.80 23.22 19.57
N PHE A 390 -4.27 23.31 18.33
CA PHE A 390 -5.39 22.51 17.83
C PHE A 390 -5.13 21.01 17.91
N VAL A 391 -3.96 20.55 17.51
CA VAL A 391 -3.58 19.12 17.57
C VAL A 391 -3.50 18.65 19.02
N LEU A 392 -2.88 19.43 19.91
CA LEU A 392 -2.83 19.12 21.35
C LEU A 392 -4.23 19.03 21.96
N ALA A 393 -5.11 19.99 21.63
CA ALA A 393 -6.49 19.98 22.09
C ALA A 393 -7.28 18.77 21.55
N ALA A 394 -7.07 18.39 20.29
CA ALA A 394 -7.70 17.22 19.69
C ALA A 394 -7.24 15.91 20.35
N ILE A 395 -5.95 15.77 20.69
CA ILE A 395 -5.42 14.63 21.45
C ILE A 395 -6.08 14.57 22.83
N ALA A 396 -6.09 15.69 23.55
CA ALA A 396 -6.68 15.75 24.88
C ALA A 396 -8.18 15.41 24.86
N ALA A 397 -8.94 15.94 23.90
CA ALA A 397 -10.36 15.66 23.74
C ALA A 397 -10.64 14.19 23.36
N ARG A 398 -9.73 13.54 22.63
CA ARG A 398 -9.94 12.17 22.13
C ARG A 398 -9.48 11.09 23.09
N PHE A 399 -8.41 11.33 23.86
CA PHE A 399 -7.81 10.31 24.74
C PHE A 399 -7.99 10.61 26.23
N ILE A 400 -7.78 11.86 26.65
CA ILE A 400 -7.79 12.25 28.07
C ILE A 400 -9.22 12.49 28.56
N PHE A 401 -10.02 13.25 27.82
CA PHE A 401 -11.40 13.57 28.19
C PHE A 401 -12.29 12.33 28.42
N PRO A 402 -12.30 11.29 27.55
CA PRO A 402 -13.11 10.11 27.79
C PRO A 402 -12.51 9.13 28.81
N ALA A 403 -11.26 9.31 29.27
CA ALA A 403 -10.57 8.32 30.11
C ALA A 403 -11.33 7.93 31.40
N ILE A 404 -12.04 8.89 32.00
CA ILE A 404 -12.90 8.67 33.17
C ILE A 404 -14.26 8.09 32.75
N SER A 405 -14.80 8.55 31.63
CA SER A 405 -16.10 8.11 31.09
C SER A 405 -16.05 6.65 30.59
N LEU A 406 -14.90 6.19 30.10
CA LEU A 406 -14.66 4.83 29.61
C LEU A 406 -14.80 3.76 30.69
N GLU A 407 -14.74 4.12 31.98
CA GLU A 407 -15.04 3.20 33.09
C GLU A 407 -16.52 2.79 33.12
N GLY A 408 -17.40 3.67 32.62
CA GLY A 408 -18.82 3.42 32.39
C GLY A 408 -19.52 2.70 33.55
N ARG A 409 -19.99 1.48 33.27
CA ARG A 409 -20.77 0.66 34.20
C ARG A 409 -19.94 0.00 35.31
N GLU A 410 -18.62 -0.04 35.19
CA GLU A 410 -17.76 -0.65 36.21
C GLU A 410 -17.26 0.36 37.26
N LEU A 411 -17.65 1.64 37.14
CA LEU A 411 -17.28 2.67 38.09
C LEU A 411 -17.73 2.36 39.54
N TRP A 412 -18.85 1.66 39.72
CA TRP A 412 -19.32 1.30 41.06
C TRP A 412 -18.39 0.30 41.76
N LEU A 413 -17.77 -0.63 41.03
CA LEU A 413 -16.78 -1.57 41.56
C LEU A 413 -15.55 -0.81 42.10
N LEU A 414 -15.08 0.18 41.35
CA LEU A 414 -13.97 1.04 41.77
C LEU A 414 -14.32 1.87 43.01
N LYS A 415 -15.54 2.42 43.07
CA LYS A 415 -16.03 3.16 44.25
C LYS A 415 -16.21 2.30 45.50
N SER A 416 -16.51 1.01 45.32
CA SER A 416 -16.61 0.05 46.43
C SER A 416 -15.27 -0.58 46.84
N SER A 417 -14.21 -0.35 46.07
CA SER A 417 -12.89 -0.89 46.35
C SER A 417 -12.17 -0.08 47.44
N PRO A 418 -11.21 -0.67 48.17
CA PRO A 418 -10.40 0.05 49.17
C PRO A 418 -9.38 1.04 48.55
N LEU A 419 -9.48 1.33 47.25
CA LEU A 419 -8.59 2.22 46.53
C LEU A 419 -9.04 3.68 46.65
N ASP A 420 -8.09 4.58 46.91
CA ASP A 420 -8.38 6.01 47.03
C ASP A 420 -8.81 6.60 45.67
N LEU A 421 -9.99 7.24 45.64
CA LEU A 421 -10.53 7.92 44.47
C LEU A 421 -9.61 9.04 43.98
N ARG A 422 -8.88 9.71 44.87
CA ARG A 422 -7.89 10.73 44.46
C ARG A 422 -6.76 10.10 43.67
N ALA A 423 -6.31 8.91 44.05
CA ALA A 423 -5.28 8.20 43.32
C ALA A 423 -5.75 7.80 41.91
N MET A 424 -7.04 7.46 41.74
CA MET A 424 -7.64 7.22 40.43
C MET A 424 -7.62 8.47 39.54
N PHE A 425 -8.06 9.63 40.06
CA PHE A 425 -8.04 10.89 39.30
C PHE A 425 -6.65 11.34 38.89
N TRP A 426 -5.64 11.13 39.74
CA TRP A 426 -4.24 11.45 39.40
C TRP A 426 -3.56 10.41 38.49
N SER A 427 -4.16 9.22 38.34
CA SER A 427 -3.62 8.15 37.50
C SER A 427 -4.14 8.17 36.06
N LYS A 428 -5.31 8.78 35.83
CA LYS A 428 -5.90 9.01 34.51
C LYS A 428 -5.46 10.36 33.99
#